data_AF-A0A5C8MMM7-F1
#
_entry.id   AF-A0A5C8MMM7-F1
#
_cell.length_a   1.000
_cell.length_b   1.000
_cell.length_c   1.000
_cell.angle_alpha   90.00
_cell.angle_beta   90.00
_cell.angle_gamma   90.00
#
_symmetry.space_group_name_H-M   'P 1'
#
loop_
_entity.id
_entity.type
_entity.pdbx_description
1 polymer ?
#
loop_
_entity_poly.entity_id
_entity_poly.type
_entity_poly.pdbx_seq_one_letter_code
_entity_poly.pdbx_strand_id
1 'polypeptide(L)' 'MKWTAADVEIYVKEKDYIDTALIPLIPITIADGAKAAASGGEFV' A
#
# COMPACT_ATOMS: atom_id res chain seq x y z
N MET A 1 8.84 -6.71 -4.40
CA MET A 1 7.54 -7.38 -4.15
C MET A 1 6.48 -6.66 -4.97
N LYS A 2 5.58 -7.38 -5.65
CA LYS A 2 4.33 -6.79 -6.16
C LYS A 2 3.38 -6.67 -4.98
N TRP A 3 3.02 -5.46 -4.59
CA TRP A 3 2.06 -5.21 -3.51
C TRP A 3 0.65 -5.26 -4.09
N THR A 4 -0.21 -6.08 -3.48
CA THR A 4 -1.61 -6.19 -3.83
C THR A 4 -2.48 -5.28 -2.96
N ALA A 5 -3.72 -5.04 -3.37
CA ALA A 5 -4.70 -4.34 -2.56
C ALA A 5 -4.97 -5.05 -1.21
N ALA A 6 -4.87 -6.38 -1.20
CA ALA A 6 -4.99 -7.18 0.01
C ALA A 6 -3.78 -6.97 0.95
N ASP A 7 -2.57 -6.91 0.39
CA ASP A 7 -1.35 -6.64 1.17
C ASP A 7 -1.40 -5.25 1.82
N VAL A 8 -1.92 -4.24 1.10
CA VAL A 8 -2.12 -2.89 1.65
C VAL A 8 -3.11 -2.90 2.81
N GLU A 9 -4.18 -3.67 2.72
CA GLU A 9 -5.21 -3.75 3.75
C GLU A 9 -4.67 -4.39 5.05
N ILE A 10 -3.85 -5.45 4.91
CA ILE A 10 -3.13 -6.06 6.02
C ILE A 10 -2.10 -5.09 6.62
N TYR A 11 -1.34 -4.39 5.76
CA TYR A 11 -0.36 -3.40 6.20
C TYR A 11 -1.00 -2.28 7.01
N VAL A 12 -2.10 -1.69 6.54
CA VAL A 12 -2.79 -0.60 7.25
C VAL A 12 -3.29 -1.07 8.63
N LYS A 13 -3.82 -2.30 8.71
CA LYS A 13 -4.33 -2.87 9.96
C LYS A 13 -3.23 -3.15 10.98
N GLU A 14 -2.10 -3.67 10.53
CA GLU A 14 -1.02 -4.16 11.38
C GLU A 14 0.20 -3.21 11.39
N LYS A 15 0.06 -1.98 10.88
CA LYS A 15 1.18 -1.03 10.68
C LYS A 15 2.01 -0.76 11.94
N ASP A 16 1.39 -0.88 13.12
CA ASP A 16 2.04 -0.63 14.41
C ASP A 16 2.95 -1.79 14.84
N TYR A 17 2.84 -2.94 14.17
CA TYR A 17 3.60 -4.16 14.43
C TYR A 17 4.55 -4.52 13.27
N ILE A 18 4.59 -3.71 12.21
CA ILE A 18 5.41 -3.94 11.02
C ILE A 18 6.58 -2.94 11.00
N ASP A 19 7.81 -3.45 11.14
CA ASP A 19 9.05 -2.66 11.06
C ASP A 19 9.47 -2.44 9.60
N THR A 20 8.57 -1.91 8.78
CA THR A 20 8.81 -1.63 7.36
C THR A 20 8.02 -0.40 6.94
N ALA A 21 8.74 0.63 6.47
CA ALA A 21 8.13 1.84 5.95
C ALA A 21 7.70 1.69 4.49
N LEU A 22 6.44 2.01 4.18
CA LEU A 22 5.96 2.15 2.81
C LEU A 22 6.22 3.59 2.34
N ILE A 23 7.21 3.78 1.45
CA ILE A 23 7.56 5.09 0.91
C ILE A 23 7.12 5.16 -0.55
N PRO A 24 6.06 5.91 -0.89
CA PRO A 24 5.58 6.02 -2.25
C PRO A 24 6.52 6.90 -3.08
N LEU A 25 6.89 6.42 -4.28
CA LEU A 25 7.78 7.13 -5.23
C LEU A 25 7.06 8.21 -6.05
N ILE A 26 5.73 8.28 -5.92
CA ILE A 26 4.86 9.32 -6.47
C ILE A 26 3.96 9.83 -5.33
N PRO A 27 3.54 11.09 -5.35
CA PRO A 27 2.69 11.64 -4.30
C PRO A 27 1.32 10.97 -4.36
N ILE A 28 1.09 10.02 -3.45
CA ILE A 28 -0.19 9.36 -3.21
C ILE A 28 -0.53 9.62 -1.76
N THR A 29 -1.72 10.12 -1.48
CA THR A 29 -2.25 10.18 -0.11
C THR A 29 -2.36 8.74 0.42
N ILE A 30 -1.44 8.35 1.31
CA ILE A 30 -1.32 6.96 1.81
C ILE A 30 -2.60 6.47 2.51
N ALA A 31 -3.41 7.38 3.05
CA ALA A 31 -4.66 7.03 3.70
C ALA A 31 -5.76 6.61 2.69
N ASP A 32 -6.19 7.51 1.80
CA ASP A 32 -7.32 7.24 0.90
C ASP A 32 -6.91 6.68 -0.47
N GLY A 33 -5.65 6.84 -0.88
CA GLY A 33 -5.18 6.54 -2.24
C GLY A 33 -4.35 5.26 -2.38
N ALA A 34 -3.85 4.67 -1.30
CA ALA A 34 -2.92 3.54 -1.36
C ALA A 34 -3.55 2.27 -1.96
N LYS A 35 -4.80 1.95 -1.59
CA LYS A 35 -5.52 0.77 -2.11
C LYS A 35 -5.78 0.89 -3.62
N ALA A 36 -6.21 2.07 -4.08
CA ALA A 36 -6.43 2.35 -5.49
C ALA A 36 -5.13 2.27 -6.32
N ALA A 37 -4.02 2.75 -5.76
CA ALA A 37 -2.71 2.66 -6.39
C ALA A 37 -2.21 1.22 -6.51
N ALA A 38 -2.38 0.41 -5.46
CA ALA A 38 -2.03 -1.01 -5.50
C ALA A 38 -2.87 -1.76 -6.54
N SER A 39 -4.19 -1.55 -6.56
CA SER A 39 -5.05 -2.13 -7.60
C SER A 39 -4.62 -1.70 -9.00
N GLY A 40 -4.32 -0.41 -9.24
CA GLY A 40 -3.83 0.05 -10.54
C GLY A 40 -2.52 -0.62 -10.97
N GLY A 41 -1.61 -0.89 -10.02
CA GLY A 41 -0.35 -1.60 -10.27
C GLY A 41 -0.49 -3.13 -10.45
N GLU A 42 -1.58 -3.75 -9.96
CA GLU A 42 -1.88 -5.17 -10.19
C GLU A 42 -2.24 -5.46 -11.65
N PHE A 43 -2.91 -4.53 -12.33
CA PHE A 43 -3.38 -4.69 -13.71
C PHE A 43 -2.34 -4.31 -14.78
N VAL A 44 -1.08 -4.08 -14.39
CA VAL A 44 0.07 -3.77 -15.27
C VAL A 44 1.11 -4.89 -15.28
#